data_AF-A0A7S1YMC0-F1
#
_entry.id   AF-A0A7S1YMC0-F1
#
_cell.length_a   1.000
_cell.length_b   1.000
_cell.length_c   1.000
_cell.angle_alpha   90.00
_cell.angle_beta   90.00
_cell.angle_gamma   90.00
#
_symmetry.space_group_name_H-M   'P 1'
#
loop_
_entity.id
_entity.type
_entity.pdbx_description
1 polymer ?
#
loop_
_entity_poly.entity_id
_entity_poly.type
_entity_poly.pdbx_seq_one_letter_code
_entity_poly.pdbx_strand_id
1 'polypeptide(L)'
;MSDDEYEYEYSDNDEEMGEEDQFEYTDDEEEQEETNDAAVLLENTYYNAKGLRDTSIEEATVEFEKVVELEKDQPDFSEDKQWSYKALKQLTKLHLRSGTPEAMMAYYKRMLECIVEGNISPNAVEKGVHGMLDRISLLLQQGSDGSSSSGGATKTNMANPQLVARQVYDATLAVFHPTKGNSPNERLWFKTNLKFGQLLYELFETAKLQTVLRDLTKMDISSGTNQMEIY
;
A
#
# COMPACT_ATOMS: atom_id res chain seq x y z
N MET A 1 -23.62 58.96 -6.49
CA MET A 1 -23.39 57.54 -6.20
C MET A 1 -22.12 57.20 -6.93
N SER A 2 -21.01 57.17 -6.21
CA SER A 2 -19.69 56.84 -6.77
C SER A 2 -19.54 55.33 -6.72
N ASP A 3 -19.31 54.74 -7.89
CA ASP A 3 -19.05 53.32 -8.07
C ASP A 3 -17.54 53.12 -7.88
N ASP A 4 -17.16 52.47 -6.79
CA ASP A 4 -15.77 52.06 -6.55
C ASP A 4 -15.54 50.72 -7.28
N GLU A 5 -14.85 50.81 -8.40
CA GLU A 5 -14.36 49.70 -9.23
C GLU A 5 -13.14 49.07 -8.54
N TYR A 6 -13.34 47.93 -7.87
CA TYR A 6 -12.26 47.17 -7.22
C TYR A 6 -11.55 46.28 -8.25
N GLU A 7 -10.38 46.73 -8.69
CA GLU A 7 -9.41 46.00 -9.50
C GLU A 7 -8.63 45.00 -8.60
N TYR A 8 -8.86 43.70 -8.79
CA TYR A 8 -8.09 42.65 -8.10
C TYR A 8 -6.85 42.31 -8.93
N GLU A 9 -5.67 42.80 -8.50
CA GLU A 9 -4.39 42.29 -8.97
C GLU A 9 -4.15 40.88 -8.42
N TYR A 10 -4.16 39.88 -9.30
CA TYR A 10 -3.65 38.54 -8.97
C TYR A 10 -2.11 38.62 -8.94
N SER A 11 -1.55 38.73 -7.74
CA SER A 11 -0.12 38.51 -7.51
C SER A 11 0.15 37.01 -7.61
N ASP A 12 0.76 36.62 -8.73
CA ASP A 12 1.36 35.32 -9.00
C ASP A 12 2.51 35.09 -8.00
N ASN A 13 2.23 34.37 -6.91
CA ASN A 13 3.26 33.86 -6.00
C ASN A 13 2.89 32.43 -5.59
N ASP A 14 2.84 31.53 -6.57
CA ASP A 14 2.87 30.07 -6.36
C ASP A 14 4.34 29.64 -6.10
N GLU A 15 4.88 30.15 -4.98
CA GLU A 15 6.10 29.63 -4.38
C GLU A 15 5.76 28.30 -3.68
N GLU A 16 6.05 27.21 -4.38
CA GLU A 16 6.65 25.95 -3.88
C GLU A 16 6.66 25.80 -2.35
N MET A 17 5.48 25.62 -1.75
CA MET A 17 5.35 25.17 -0.36
C MET A 17 5.53 23.66 -0.37
N GLY A 18 6.69 23.26 0.19
CA GLY A 18 7.17 21.88 0.20
C GLY A 18 6.16 20.88 0.72
N GLU A 19 6.37 19.63 0.33
CA GLU A 19 5.71 18.45 0.89
C GLU A 19 5.85 18.48 2.42
N GLU A 20 4.88 19.12 3.06
CA GLU A 20 4.66 19.00 4.49
C GLU A 20 4.30 17.54 4.73
N ASP A 21 5.25 16.81 5.33
CA ASP A 21 5.04 15.57 6.06
C ASP A 21 3.65 15.63 6.70
N GLN A 22 2.68 15.01 6.03
CA GLN A 22 1.32 14.90 6.51
C GLN A 22 1.41 14.02 7.75
N PHE A 23 1.59 14.69 8.91
CA PHE A 23 1.50 14.10 10.24
C PHE A 23 0.09 13.50 10.35
N GLU A 24 -0.04 12.24 9.97
CA GLU A 24 -1.19 11.41 10.28
C GLU A 24 -1.16 11.24 11.80
N TYR A 25 -1.80 12.18 12.53
CA TYR A 25 -2.18 11.97 13.92
C TYR A 25 -3.10 10.75 13.92
N THR A 26 -2.52 9.58 14.19
CA THR A 26 -3.28 8.43 14.70
C THR A 26 -3.67 8.81 16.12
N ASP A 27 -4.89 9.33 16.24
CA ASP A 27 -5.62 9.49 17.49
C ASP A 27 -5.89 8.09 18.08
N ASP A 28 -4.85 7.50 18.67
CA ASP A 28 -4.92 6.28 19.48
C ASP A 28 -4.45 6.66 20.90
N GLU A 29 -5.12 7.60 21.56
CA GLU A 29 -5.16 7.63 23.03
C GLU A 29 -6.20 6.59 23.49
N GLU A 30 -5.91 5.30 23.26
CA GLU A 30 -6.71 4.21 23.83
C GLU A 30 -6.30 4.01 25.30
N GLU A 31 -7.31 3.94 26.15
CA GLU A 31 -7.25 3.87 27.60
C GLU A 31 -6.33 2.72 28.07
N GLN A 32 -5.50 2.99 29.08
CA GLN A 32 -4.61 2.02 29.72
C GLN A 32 -5.42 0.91 30.42
N GLU A 33 -5.87 -0.09 29.67
CA GLU A 33 -6.16 -1.41 30.21
C GLU A 33 -4.84 -2.07 30.61
N GLU A 34 -4.83 -2.86 31.69
CA GLU A 34 -3.63 -3.52 32.24
C GLU A 34 -2.84 -4.24 31.12
N THR A 35 -1.82 -3.55 30.59
CA THR A 35 -1.09 -4.04 29.42
C THR A 35 -0.25 -5.22 29.83
N ASN A 36 -0.59 -6.39 29.30
CA ASN A 36 0.22 -7.60 29.39
C ASN A 36 1.68 -7.25 29.02
N ASP A 37 2.66 -7.66 29.83
CA ASP A 37 4.10 -7.40 29.60
C ASP A 37 4.53 -7.76 28.16
N ALA A 38 3.88 -8.76 27.55
CA ALA A 38 4.08 -9.16 26.17
C ALA A 38 3.65 -8.09 25.13
N ALA A 39 2.54 -7.39 25.37
CA ALA A 39 2.06 -6.31 24.50
C ALA A 39 3.02 -5.12 24.54
N VAL A 40 3.48 -4.76 25.75
CA VAL A 40 4.48 -3.69 25.96
C VAL A 40 5.79 -4.04 25.27
N LEU A 41 6.25 -5.30 25.36
CA LEU A 41 7.46 -5.74 24.65
C LEU A 41 7.28 -5.62 23.14
N LEU A 42 6.16 -6.10 22.59
CA LEU A 42 5.86 -6.08 21.16
C LEU A 42 5.85 -4.66 20.59
N GLU A 43 5.19 -3.75 21.30
CA GLU A 43 5.12 -2.33 20.95
C GLU A 43 6.51 -1.67 20.98
N ASN A 44 7.28 -1.92 22.04
CA ASN A 44 8.64 -1.38 22.17
C ASN A 44 9.57 -1.89 21.06
N THR A 45 9.53 -3.18 20.72
CA THR A 45 10.30 -3.77 19.61
C THR A 45 9.90 -3.11 18.28
N TYR A 46 8.61 -2.87 18.05
CA TYR A 46 8.16 -2.20 16.82
C TYR A 46 8.63 -0.74 16.72
N TYR A 47 8.55 0.04 17.79
CA TYR A 47 9.04 1.44 17.76
C TYR A 47 10.56 1.52 17.65
N ASN A 48 11.28 0.56 18.24
CA ASN A 48 12.72 0.42 18.04
C ASN A 48 13.05 0.20 16.56
N ALA A 49 12.41 -0.77 15.91
CA ALA A 49 12.54 -1.04 14.48
C ALA A 49 12.22 0.20 13.63
N LYS A 50 11.14 0.92 13.99
CA LYS A 50 10.71 2.14 13.31
C LYS A 50 11.73 3.27 13.40
N GLY A 51 12.47 3.38 14.50
CA GLY A 51 13.57 4.34 14.67
C GLY A 51 14.82 3.98 13.83
N LEU A 52 15.09 2.68 13.67
CA LEU A 52 16.24 2.19 12.90
C LEU A 52 16.07 2.30 11.39
N ARG A 53 14.83 2.42 10.87
CA ARG A 53 14.53 2.40 9.43
C ARG A 53 15.34 3.41 8.60
N ASP A 54 15.69 4.55 9.17
CA ASP A 54 16.40 5.64 8.46
C ASP A 54 17.91 5.60 8.74
N THR A 55 18.36 4.75 9.67
CA THR A 55 19.78 4.58 10.03
C THR A 55 20.38 3.35 9.37
N SER A 56 19.74 2.18 9.50
CA SER A 56 20.25 0.90 9.02
C SER A 56 19.11 0.04 8.48
N ILE A 57 19.19 -0.29 7.20
CA ILE A 57 18.21 -1.14 6.51
C ILE A 57 18.27 -2.57 7.03
N GLU A 58 19.47 -3.13 7.25
CA GLU A 58 19.61 -4.50 7.72
C GLU A 58 19.13 -4.67 9.16
N GLU A 59 19.49 -3.75 10.07
CA GLU A 59 19.08 -3.83 11.48
C GLU A 59 17.58 -3.62 11.64
N ALA A 60 16.99 -2.66 10.91
CA ALA A 60 15.55 -2.45 10.91
C ALA A 60 14.81 -3.69 10.39
N THR A 61 15.35 -4.38 9.38
CA THR A 61 14.76 -5.61 8.84
C THR A 61 14.70 -6.70 9.89
N VAL A 62 15.81 -6.91 10.62
CA VAL A 62 15.88 -7.89 11.70
C VAL A 62 14.90 -7.56 12.82
N GLU A 63 14.82 -6.29 13.23
CA GLU A 63 13.94 -5.89 14.33
C GLU A 63 12.45 -5.99 13.96
N PHE A 64 12.07 -5.66 12.72
CA PHE A 64 10.70 -5.88 12.26
C PHE A 64 10.34 -7.37 12.14
N GLU A 65 11.28 -8.24 11.77
CA GLU A 65 11.04 -9.69 11.76
C GLU A 65 10.83 -10.23 13.19
N LYS A 66 11.56 -9.70 14.18
CA LYS A 66 11.31 -10.05 15.59
C LYS A 66 9.89 -9.68 16.03
N VAL A 67 9.34 -8.55 15.57
CA VAL A 67 7.94 -8.19 15.87
C VAL A 67 6.98 -9.27 15.36
N VAL A 68 7.21 -9.78 14.14
CA VAL A 68 6.38 -10.83 13.53
C VAL A 68 6.51 -12.15 14.30
N GLU A 69 7.72 -12.50 14.73
CA GLU A 69 7.97 -13.70 15.53
C GLU A 69 7.34 -13.60 16.93
N LEU A 70 7.51 -12.46 17.61
CA LEU A 70 6.95 -12.22 18.94
C LEU A 70 5.42 -12.30 18.92
N GLU A 71 4.75 -11.70 17.94
CA GLU A 71 3.29 -11.79 17.84
C GLU A 71 2.82 -13.22 17.57
N LYS A 72 3.57 -13.99 16.77
CA LYS A 72 3.25 -15.40 16.48
C LYS A 72 3.38 -16.30 17.71
N ASP A 73 4.35 -16.05 18.57
CA ASP A 73 4.57 -16.83 19.78
C ASP A 73 3.60 -16.46 20.91
N GLN A 74 2.90 -15.33 20.80
CA GLN A 74 1.92 -14.86 21.77
C GLN A 74 0.49 -15.27 21.36
N PRO A 75 -0.15 -16.23 22.06
CA PRO A 75 -1.47 -16.72 21.67
C PRO A 75 -2.57 -15.66 21.75
N ASP A 76 -2.43 -14.67 22.63
CA ASP A 76 -3.41 -13.59 22.83
C ASP A 76 -3.44 -12.59 21.66
N PHE A 77 -2.34 -12.45 20.91
CA PHE A 77 -2.20 -11.50 19.79
C PHE A 77 -2.05 -12.18 18.42
N SER A 78 -1.78 -13.49 18.41
CA SER A 78 -1.56 -14.26 17.19
C SER A 78 -2.79 -14.33 16.26
N GLU A 79 -4.00 -14.13 16.78
CA GLU A 79 -5.23 -14.14 15.97
C GLU A 79 -5.44 -12.83 15.20
N ASP A 80 -5.08 -11.69 15.78
CA ASP A 80 -5.29 -10.39 15.15
C ASP A 80 -4.24 -10.07 14.09
N LYS A 81 -3.00 -10.52 14.28
CA LYS A 81 -1.84 -10.29 13.39
C LYS A 81 -1.60 -8.81 13.04
N GLN A 82 -2.09 -7.89 13.87
CA GLN A 82 -2.09 -6.46 13.59
C GLN A 82 -0.67 -5.89 13.60
N TRP A 83 0.19 -6.38 14.49
CA TRP A 83 1.59 -5.97 14.58
C TRP A 83 2.43 -6.56 13.46
N SER A 84 2.21 -7.83 13.10
CA SER A 84 2.83 -8.46 11.93
C SER A 84 2.45 -7.71 10.66
N TYR A 85 1.18 -7.33 10.50
CA TYR A 85 0.75 -6.53 9.37
C TYR A 85 1.44 -5.16 9.33
N LYS A 86 1.50 -4.45 10.46
CA LYS A 86 2.21 -3.16 10.59
C LYS A 86 3.71 -3.31 10.24
N ALA A 87 4.38 -4.34 10.76
CA ALA A 87 5.80 -4.63 10.52
C ALA A 87 6.07 -5.01 9.06
N LEU A 88 5.31 -5.93 8.48
CA LEU A 88 5.45 -6.37 7.08
C LEU A 88 5.18 -5.23 6.09
N LYS A 89 4.24 -4.32 6.42
CA LYS A 89 4.03 -3.09 5.65
C LYS A 89 5.29 -2.22 5.65
N GLN A 90 5.98 -2.07 6.79
CA GLN A 90 7.22 -1.29 6.85
C GLN A 90 8.38 -1.99 6.13
N LEU A 91 8.54 -3.31 6.29
CA LEU A 91 9.52 -4.13 5.60
C LEU A 91 9.39 -4.00 4.07
N THR A 92 8.16 -4.14 3.56
CA THR A 92 7.88 -3.99 2.13
C THR A 92 8.29 -2.59 1.65
N LYS A 93 7.94 -1.53 2.38
CA LYS A 93 8.34 -0.13 2.07
C LYS A 93 9.86 0.07 2.08
N LEU A 94 10.55 -0.59 2.99
CA LEU A 94 12.00 -0.47 3.18
C LEU A 94 12.77 -1.19 2.07
N HIS A 95 12.36 -2.40 1.70
CA HIS A 95 12.95 -3.13 0.56
C HIS A 95 12.64 -2.48 -0.79
N LEU A 96 11.47 -1.84 -0.91
CA LEU A 96 11.11 -1.02 -2.06
C LEU A 96 12.07 0.18 -2.22
N ARG A 97 12.48 0.83 -1.12
CA ARG A 97 13.50 1.90 -1.10
C ARG A 97 14.93 1.38 -1.32
N SER A 98 15.20 0.14 -0.91
CA SER A 98 16.55 -0.44 -0.99
C SER A 98 16.88 -1.01 -2.37
N GLY A 99 15.90 -1.10 -3.28
CA GLY A 99 16.11 -1.63 -4.63
C GLY A 99 16.24 -3.16 -4.68
N THR A 100 15.66 -3.87 -3.71
CA THR A 100 15.69 -5.34 -3.64
C THR A 100 14.30 -5.93 -3.96
N PRO A 101 13.98 -6.14 -5.26
CA PRO A 101 12.62 -6.49 -5.68
C PRO A 101 12.16 -7.86 -5.18
N GLU A 102 13.08 -8.83 -5.12
CA GLU A 102 12.77 -10.19 -4.67
C GLU A 102 12.37 -10.22 -3.19
N ALA A 103 13.15 -9.56 -2.33
CA ALA A 103 12.85 -9.45 -0.91
C ALA A 103 11.55 -8.68 -0.69
N MET A 104 11.37 -7.54 -1.37
CA MET A 104 10.14 -6.75 -1.31
C MET A 104 8.90 -7.61 -1.63
N MET A 105 8.95 -8.40 -2.71
CA MET A 105 7.85 -9.28 -3.09
C MET A 105 7.60 -10.39 -2.07
N ALA A 106 8.63 -10.93 -1.43
CA ALA A 106 8.47 -11.91 -0.36
C ALA A 106 7.71 -11.32 0.84
N TYR A 107 8.09 -10.11 1.27
CA TYR A 107 7.38 -9.41 2.36
C TYR A 107 5.96 -8.99 1.98
N TYR A 108 5.74 -8.55 0.74
CA TYR A 108 4.42 -8.20 0.27
C TYR A 108 3.47 -9.40 0.28
N LYS A 109 3.94 -10.59 -0.15
CA LYS A 109 3.16 -11.82 -0.07
C LYS A 109 2.84 -12.20 1.38
N ARG A 110 3.82 -12.13 2.28
CA ARG A 110 3.58 -12.33 3.72
C ARG A 110 2.57 -11.33 4.29
N MET A 111 2.61 -10.06 3.84
CA MET A 111 1.62 -9.06 4.23
C MET A 111 0.20 -9.47 3.79
N LEU A 112 0.05 -9.99 2.56
CA LEU A 112 -1.23 -10.50 2.08
C LEU A 112 -1.68 -11.77 2.83
N GLU A 113 -0.76 -12.66 3.18
CA GLU A 113 -1.04 -13.83 4.02
C GLU A 113 -1.54 -13.40 5.41
N CYS A 114 -0.92 -12.39 6.03
CA CYS A 114 -1.43 -11.82 7.29
C CYS A 114 -2.84 -11.26 7.13
N ILE A 115 -3.18 -10.63 5.99
CA ILE A 115 -4.54 -10.14 5.70
C ILE A 115 -5.55 -11.29 5.58
N VAL A 116 -5.13 -12.44 5.04
CA VAL A 116 -6.00 -13.61 4.89
C VAL A 116 -6.20 -14.34 6.21
N GLU A 117 -5.15 -14.45 7.02
CA GLU A 117 -5.16 -15.25 8.25
C GLU A 117 -5.52 -14.46 9.51
N GLY A 118 -5.34 -13.14 9.51
CA GLY A 118 -5.54 -12.27 10.66
C GLY A 118 -6.80 -11.42 10.57
N ASN A 119 -7.26 -10.91 11.71
CA ASN A 119 -8.44 -10.05 11.83
C ASN A 119 -8.12 -8.56 11.59
N ILE A 120 -7.58 -8.24 10.41
CA ILE A 120 -7.20 -6.86 10.07
C ILE A 120 -8.42 -6.09 9.54
N SER A 121 -8.62 -4.87 10.03
CA SER A 121 -9.77 -4.06 9.63
C SER A 121 -9.77 -3.78 8.11
N PRO A 122 -10.93 -3.86 7.42
CA PRO A 122 -11.01 -3.67 5.97
C PRO A 122 -10.43 -2.33 5.51
N ASN A 123 -10.61 -1.26 6.29
CA ASN A 123 -10.05 0.05 6.01
C ASN A 123 -8.51 0.04 6.06
N ALA A 124 -7.91 -0.66 7.03
CA ALA A 124 -6.46 -0.79 7.13
C ALA A 124 -5.88 -1.62 5.97
N VAL A 125 -6.60 -2.65 5.52
CA VAL A 125 -6.26 -3.43 4.32
C VAL A 125 -6.30 -2.54 3.07
N GLU A 126 -7.41 -1.84 2.83
CA GLU A 126 -7.57 -0.98 1.66
C GLU A 126 -6.50 0.12 1.61
N LYS A 127 -6.30 0.84 2.72
CA LYS A 127 -5.25 1.87 2.82
C LYS A 127 -3.85 1.29 2.58
N GLY A 128 -3.55 0.14 3.18
CA GLY A 128 -2.22 -0.48 3.05
C GLY A 128 -1.93 -0.98 1.64
N VAL A 129 -2.88 -1.67 1.01
CA VAL A 129 -2.76 -2.14 -0.38
C VAL A 129 -2.66 -0.95 -1.33
N HIS A 130 -3.52 0.06 -1.19
CA HIS A 130 -3.49 1.26 -2.03
C HIS A 130 -2.14 1.98 -1.93
N GLY A 131 -1.65 2.22 -0.71
CA GLY A 131 -0.37 2.88 -0.50
C GLY A 131 0.83 2.11 -1.08
N MET A 132 0.76 0.78 -1.16
CA MET A 132 1.79 -0.02 -1.85
C MET A 132 1.71 0.15 -3.37
N LEU A 133 0.51 0.06 -3.94
CA LEU A 133 0.28 0.22 -5.37
C LEU A 133 0.69 1.62 -5.86
N ASP A 134 0.39 2.67 -5.09
CA ASP A 134 0.76 4.04 -5.46
C ASP A 134 2.27 4.24 -5.45
N ARG A 135 2.97 3.66 -4.49
CA ARG A 135 4.43 3.77 -4.45
C ARG A 135 5.14 3.00 -5.57
N ILE A 136 4.54 1.89 -6.00
CA ILE A 136 4.98 1.17 -7.20
C ILE A 136 4.70 1.98 -8.45
N SER A 137 3.54 2.64 -8.53
CA SER A 137 3.22 3.56 -9.61
C SER A 137 4.23 4.70 -9.71
N LEU A 138 4.61 5.29 -8.57
CA LEU A 138 5.64 6.32 -8.51
C LEU A 138 6.99 5.80 -9.02
N LEU A 139 7.39 4.59 -8.63
CA LEU A 139 8.62 3.96 -9.12
C LEU A 139 8.62 3.72 -10.63
N LEU A 140 7.47 3.41 -11.22
CA LEU A 140 7.35 3.25 -12.67
C LEU A 140 7.55 4.58 -13.41
N GLN A 141 6.97 5.67 -12.90
CA GLN A 141 7.08 7.00 -13.48
C GLN A 141 8.51 7.55 -13.39
N GLN A 142 9.20 7.30 -12.28
CA GLN A 142 10.61 7.65 -12.10
C GLN A 142 11.54 6.91 -13.07
N GLY A 143 11.13 5.75 -13.58
CA GLY A 143 11.88 4.98 -14.58
C GLY A 143 11.65 5.41 -16.03
N SER A 144 10.57 6.15 -16.33
CA SER A 144 10.20 6.58 -17.69
C SER A 144 10.73 7.97 -18.08
N ASP A 145 10.91 8.88 -17.12
CA ASP A 145 11.44 10.22 -17.39
C ASP A 145 12.96 10.30 -17.18
N GLY A 146 13.70 10.13 -18.27
CA GLY A 146 15.14 10.38 -18.34
C GLY A 146 15.53 11.88 -18.34
N SER A 147 14.70 12.78 -17.82
CA SER A 147 14.96 14.23 -17.86
C SER A 147 14.64 14.95 -16.55
N SER A 148 15.71 15.29 -15.83
CA SER A 148 15.92 16.51 -15.02
C SER A 148 14.78 17.04 -14.13
N SER A 149 14.89 16.84 -12.81
CA SER A 149 14.87 17.97 -11.86
C SER A 149 15.51 17.58 -10.52
N SER A 150 16.16 18.56 -9.93
CA SER A 150 16.85 18.54 -8.64
C SER A 150 15.85 18.60 -7.49
N GLY A 151 15.81 17.56 -6.67
CA GLY A 151 15.10 17.55 -5.39
C GLY A 151 15.46 16.26 -4.65
N GLY A 152 16.03 16.37 -3.46
CA GLY A 152 16.67 15.25 -2.77
C GLY A 152 15.73 14.10 -2.43
N ALA A 153 15.85 12.97 -3.13
CA ALA A 153 15.39 11.67 -2.65
C ALA A 153 16.21 10.57 -3.32
N THR A 154 16.58 9.56 -2.52
CA THR A 154 17.44 8.42 -2.88
C THR A 154 17.07 7.80 -4.23
N LYS A 155 17.96 7.91 -5.22
CA LYS A 155 17.87 7.19 -6.51
C LYS A 155 17.70 5.70 -6.24
N THR A 156 16.48 5.22 -6.37
CA THR A 156 16.14 3.81 -6.16
C THR A 156 16.45 3.08 -7.45
N ASN A 157 17.62 2.44 -7.53
CA ASN A 157 18.04 1.70 -8.71
C ASN A 157 17.36 0.31 -8.72
N MET A 158 16.03 0.29 -8.84
CA MET A 158 15.24 -0.95 -8.82
C MET A 158 15.40 -1.68 -10.16
N ALA A 159 15.86 -2.94 -10.12
CA ALA A 159 15.92 -3.78 -11.30
C ALA A 159 14.49 -4.16 -11.76
N ASN A 160 14.12 -3.76 -12.98
CA ASN A 160 12.84 -4.07 -13.64
C ASN A 160 11.58 -3.64 -12.85
N PRO A 161 11.33 -2.33 -12.67
CA PRO A 161 10.17 -1.84 -11.94
C PRO A 161 8.83 -2.31 -12.54
N GLN A 162 8.77 -2.54 -13.85
CA GLN A 162 7.59 -3.08 -14.56
C GLN A 162 7.25 -4.49 -14.10
N LEU A 163 8.27 -5.35 -13.93
CA LEU A 163 8.08 -6.72 -13.47
C LEU A 163 7.55 -6.73 -12.04
N VAL A 164 8.12 -5.90 -11.18
CA VAL A 164 7.69 -5.74 -9.79
C VAL A 164 6.24 -5.29 -9.73
N ALA A 165 5.88 -4.25 -10.49
CA ALA A 165 4.51 -3.76 -10.52
C ALA A 165 3.52 -4.85 -10.92
N ARG A 166 3.81 -5.56 -12.00
CA ARG A 166 2.99 -6.68 -12.46
C ARG A 166 2.83 -7.76 -11.39
N GLN A 167 3.92 -8.14 -10.70
CA GLN A 167 3.86 -9.16 -9.65
C GLN A 167 3.02 -8.72 -8.46
N VAL A 168 3.10 -7.44 -8.07
CA VAL A 168 2.26 -6.90 -7.00
C VAL A 168 0.79 -6.92 -7.42
N TYR A 169 0.44 -6.34 -8.58
CA TYR A 169 -0.94 -6.35 -9.08
C TYR A 169 -1.50 -7.78 -9.21
N ASP A 170 -0.75 -8.71 -9.82
CA ASP A 170 -1.16 -10.12 -9.97
C ASP A 170 -1.43 -10.75 -8.57
N ALA A 171 -0.56 -10.51 -7.58
CA ALA A 171 -0.72 -11.04 -6.22
C ALA A 171 -1.92 -10.42 -5.48
N THR A 172 -2.09 -9.10 -5.55
CA THR A 172 -3.22 -8.39 -4.95
C THR A 172 -4.54 -8.90 -5.54
N LEU A 173 -4.63 -8.98 -6.87
CA LEU A 173 -5.86 -9.39 -7.56
C LEU A 173 -6.22 -10.85 -7.29
N ALA A 174 -5.23 -11.73 -7.11
CA ALA A 174 -5.48 -13.11 -6.73
C ALA A 174 -6.12 -13.23 -5.34
N VAL A 175 -5.61 -12.48 -4.35
CA VAL A 175 -6.09 -12.55 -2.96
C VAL A 175 -7.48 -11.95 -2.80
N PHE A 176 -7.75 -10.81 -3.43
CA PHE A 176 -9.00 -10.07 -3.27
C PHE A 176 -10.11 -10.43 -4.27
N HIS A 177 -9.87 -11.43 -5.15
CA HIS A 177 -10.82 -11.80 -6.18
C HIS A 177 -12.21 -12.16 -5.60
N PRO A 178 -13.33 -11.61 -6.09
CA PRO A 178 -14.65 -11.75 -5.47
C PRO A 178 -15.13 -13.20 -5.29
N THR A 179 -14.82 -14.06 -6.25
CA THR A 179 -15.31 -15.47 -6.27
C THR A 179 -14.22 -16.53 -6.07
N LYS A 180 -12.94 -16.14 -6.08
CA LYS A 180 -11.81 -17.08 -6.10
C LYS A 180 -10.74 -16.73 -5.07
N GLY A 181 -10.78 -15.52 -4.52
CA GLY A 181 -9.78 -15.01 -3.62
C GLY A 181 -10.00 -15.52 -2.19
N ASN A 182 -8.92 -15.54 -1.43
CA ASN A 182 -8.94 -15.95 -0.03
C ASN A 182 -9.53 -14.88 0.89
N SER A 183 -9.52 -13.61 0.48
CA SER A 183 -10.12 -12.49 1.21
C SER A 183 -10.91 -11.61 0.23
N PRO A 184 -12.14 -12.00 -0.17
CA PRO A 184 -12.90 -11.30 -1.20
C PRO A 184 -13.17 -9.84 -0.85
N ASN A 185 -12.76 -8.90 -1.72
CA ASN A 185 -13.14 -7.49 -1.63
C ASN A 185 -13.41 -6.95 -3.04
N GLU A 186 -14.68 -6.93 -3.43
CA GLU A 186 -15.09 -6.55 -4.79
C GLU A 186 -14.67 -5.13 -5.16
N ARG A 187 -14.85 -4.18 -4.25
CA ARG A 187 -14.54 -2.78 -4.49
C ARG A 187 -13.04 -2.56 -4.68
N LEU A 188 -12.21 -3.10 -3.78
CA LEU A 188 -10.76 -3.00 -3.85
C LEU A 188 -10.23 -3.73 -5.09
N TRP A 189 -10.74 -4.94 -5.35
CA TRP A 189 -10.35 -5.74 -6.49
C TRP A 189 -10.66 -5.02 -7.79
N PHE A 190 -11.88 -4.49 -7.97
CA PHE A 190 -12.29 -3.80 -9.19
C PHE A 190 -11.41 -2.59 -9.49
N LYS A 191 -11.19 -1.72 -8.49
CA LYS A 191 -10.32 -0.54 -8.62
C LYS A 191 -8.87 -0.93 -8.96
N THR A 192 -8.35 -1.96 -8.29
CA THR A 192 -7.00 -2.48 -8.56
C THR A 192 -6.90 -3.06 -9.96
N ASN A 193 -7.93 -3.78 -10.42
CA ASN A 193 -7.96 -4.41 -11.73
C ASN A 193 -8.06 -3.37 -12.86
N LEU A 194 -8.78 -2.27 -12.62
CA LEU A 194 -8.81 -1.12 -13.54
C LEU A 194 -7.43 -0.47 -13.68
N LYS A 195 -6.76 -0.18 -12.56
CA LYS A 195 -5.37 0.35 -12.57
C LYS A 195 -4.41 -0.62 -13.26
N PHE A 196 -4.56 -1.93 -13.03
CA PHE A 196 -3.74 -2.94 -13.68
C PHE A 196 -3.96 -3.00 -15.19
N GLY A 197 -5.21 -2.87 -15.64
CA GLY A 197 -5.53 -2.76 -17.07
C GLY A 197 -4.86 -1.55 -17.73
N GLN A 198 -4.86 -0.38 -17.07
CA GLN A 198 -4.15 0.81 -17.55
C GLN A 198 -2.64 0.54 -17.68
N LEU A 199 -2.02 -0.04 -16.66
CA LEU A 199 -0.61 -0.41 -16.68
C LEU A 199 -0.29 -1.38 -17.83
N LEU A 200 -1.08 -2.44 -18.01
CA LEU A 200 -0.86 -3.42 -19.09
C LEU A 200 -1.02 -2.81 -20.47
N TYR A 201 -1.90 -1.81 -20.62
CA TYR A 201 -2.04 -1.06 -21.85
C TYR A 201 -0.78 -0.24 -22.16
N GLU A 202 -0.24 0.48 -21.17
CA GLU A 202 1.01 1.25 -21.30
C GLU A 202 2.22 0.37 -21.61
N LEU A 203 2.24 -0.86 -21.06
CA LEU A 203 3.29 -1.85 -21.32
C LEU A 203 3.10 -2.65 -22.62
N PHE A 204 2.05 -2.36 -23.39
CA PHE A 204 1.67 -3.09 -24.61
C PHE A 204 1.46 -4.62 -24.41
N GLU A 205 1.12 -5.05 -23.19
CA GLU A 205 0.85 -6.45 -22.84
C GLU A 205 -0.58 -6.88 -23.20
N THR A 206 -0.88 -6.87 -24.50
CA THR A 206 -2.24 -7.07 -25.05
C THR A 206 -2.92 -8.37 -24.62
N ALA A 207 -2.19 -9.48 -24.51
CA ALA A 207 -2.75 -10.78 -24.13
C ALA A 207 -3.29 -10.80 -22.69
N LYS A 208 -2.54 -10.20 -21.74
CA LYS A 208 -2.97 -10.08 -20.35
C LYS A 208 -4.09 -9.05 -20.21
N LEU A 209 -4.00 -7.93 -20.93
CA LEU A 209 -5.03 -6.90 -20.94
C LEU A 209 -6.39 -7.46 -21.35
N GLN A 210 -6.44 -8.31 -22.40
CA GLN A 210 -7.68 -8.98 -22.79
C GLN A 210 -8.30 -9.82 -21.68
N THR A 211 -7.47 -10.44 -20.83
CA THR A 211 -7.95 -11.24 -19.70
C THR A 211 -8.56 -10.34 -18.63
N VAL A 212 -7.86 -9.26 -18.27
CA VAL A 212 -8.34 -8.24 -17.33
C VAL A 212 -9.67 -7.63 -17.78
N LEU A 213 -9.78 -7.24 -19.06
CA LEU A 213 -11.02 -6.66 -19.61
C LEU A 213 -12.19 -7.65 -19.59
N ARG A 214 -11.95 -8.94 -19.84
CA ARG A 214 -12.99 -9.98 -19.71
C ARG A 214 -13.48 -10.14 -18.28
N ASP A 215 -12.57 -10.04 -17.30
CA ASP A 215 -12.94 -10.15 -15.89
C ASP A 215 -13.70 -8.91 -15.40
N LEU A 216 -13.31 -7.71 -15.86
CA LEU A 216 -14.03 -6.45 -15.60
C LEU A 216 -15.45 -6.46 -16.20
N THR A 217 -15.60 -6.88 -17.46
CA THR A 217 -16.91 -6.91 -18.14
C THR A 217 -17.89 -7.91 -17.54
N LYS A 218 -17.41 -9.05 -17.03
CA LYS A 218 -18.28 -10.01 -16.33
C LYS A 218 -18.87 -9.44 -15.04
N MET A 219 -18.11 -8.61 -14.32
CA MET A 219 -18.57 -7.97 -13.09
C MET A 219 -19.61 -6.88 -13.35
N ASP A 220 -19.42 -6.07 -14.39
CA ASP A 220 -20.39 -5.04 -14.78
C ASP A 220 -21.77 -5.65 -15.10
N ILE A 221 -21.77 -6.80 -15.78
CA ILE A 221 -23.01 -7.54 -16.12
C ILE A 221 -23.68 -8.16 -14.88
N SER A 222 -22.90 -8.65 -13.89
CA SER A 222 -23.48 -9.19 -12.64
C SER A 222 -24.07 -8.09 -11.74
N SER A 223 -23.49 -6.89 -11.75
CA SER A 223 -23.98 -5.75 -10.96
C SER A 223 -25.24 -5.13 -11.57
N GLY A 224 -25.37 -5.15 -12.90
CA GLY A 224 -26.58 -4.69 -13.60
C GLY A 224 -27.78 -5.66 -13.54
N THR A 225 -27.55 -6.94 -13.28
CA THR A 225 -28.64 -7.95 -13.20
C THR A 225 -29.32 -8.01 -11.83
N ASN A 226 -28.65 -7.59 -10.75
CA ASN A 226 -29.23 -7.54 -9.40
C ASN A 226 -30.20 -6.35 -9.16
N GLN A 227 -30.38 -5.44 -10.12
CA GLN A 227 -31.36 -4.34 -10.02
C GLN A 227 -32.73 -4.64 -10.69
N MET A 228 -32.91 -5.83 -11.29
CA MET A 228 -34.10 -6.16 -12.08
C MET A 228 -35.01 -7.25 -11.46
N GLU A 229 -34.82 -7.60 -10.18
CA GLU A 229 -35.75 -8.49 -9.44
C GLU A 229 -36.45 -7.74 -8.30
N ILE A 230 -37.24 -6.73 -8.64
CA ILE A 230 -38.40 -6.33 -7.83
C ILE A 230 -39.57 -6.07 -8.78
N TYR A 231 -40.41 -7.08 -8.97
CA TYR A 231 -41.80 -6.96 -9.39
C TYR A 231 -42.65 -8.00 -8.66
#